data_AF-A0A0B6YLI8-F1
#
_entry.id   AF-A0A0B6YLI8-F1
#
_cell.length_a   1.000
_cell.length_b   1.000
_cell.length_c   1.000
_cell.angle_alpha   90.00
_cell.angle_beta   90.00
_cell.angle_gamma   90.00
#
_symmetry.space_group_name_H-M   'P 1'
#
loop_
_entity.id
_entity.type
_entity.pdbx_description
1 polymer ?
#
loop_
_entity_poly.entity_id
_entity_poly.type
_entity_poly.pdbx_seq_one_letter_code
_entity_poly.pdbx_strand_id
1 'polypeptide(L)'
;AHVSDVPTYIREQQEVVMGESAKLVQQTTSAAEHNLVHRVPLVNQLTFLGQSFSRLVDSTLGYLVQKLVNMLETCTGMSSLHVVINNIITLGLEGEHMCYLVAREGGVRALLDVCKRENVAFTRSKALRALATICCAPECVAEIEKENGIDLLLDILTDASVIESVQGG
;
A
#
# COMPACT_ATOMS: atom_id res chain seq x y z
N ALA A 1 10.83 -6.61 19.55
CA ALA A 1 9.50 -6.03 19.29
C ALA A 1 8.70 -7.05 18.49
N HIS A 2 7.44 -7.27 18.86
CA HIS A 2 6.58 -8.38 18.46
C HIS A 2 6.67 -8.76 16.97
N VAL A 3 6.97 -10.03 16.69
CA VAL A 3 6.54 -10.69 15.45
C VAL A 3 5.02 -10.71 15.52
N SER A 4 4.35 -9.73 14.92
CA SER A 4 2.90 -9.85 14.78
C SER A 4 2.66 -10.96 13.77
N ASP A 5 2.11 -12.05 14.26
CA ASP A 5 1.74 -13.22 13.48
C ASP A 5 1.02 -12.78 12.20
N VAL A 6 1.38 -13.38 11.07
CA VAL A 6 0.74 -13.09 9.79
C VAL A 6 -0.77 -13.31 9.96
N PRO A 7 -1.62 -12.33 9.57
CA PRO A 7 -3.07 -12.45 9.73
C PRO A 7 -3.61 -13.76 9.15
N THR A 8 -4.59 -14.35 9.84
CA THR A 8 -5.16 -15.65 9.48
C THR A 8 -5.70 -15.68 8.05
N TYR A 9 -6.32 -14.59 7.59
CA TYR A 9 -6.86 -14.50 6.23
C TYR A 9 -5.78 -14.61 5.14
N ILE A 10 -4.56 -14.13 5.39
CA ILE A 10 -3.43 -14.27 4.45
C ILE A 10 -2.97 -15.73 4.42
N ARG A 11 -2.94 -16.38 5.58
CA ARG A 11 -2.60 -17.81 5.69
C ARG A 11 -3.63 -18.68 4.95
N GLU A 12 -4.91 -18.41 5.14
CA GLU A 12 -6.00 -19.09 4.43
C GLU A 12 -5.87 -18.91 2.91
N GLN A 13 -5.55 -17.71 2.44
CA GLN A 13 -5.31 -17.47 1.01
C GLN A 13 -4.07 -18.21 0.49
N GLN A 14 -3.00 -18.31 1.28
CA GLN A 14 -1.83 -19.13 0.94
C GLN A 14 -2.22 -20.61 0.77
N GLU A 15 -3.02 -21.14 1.69
CA GLU A 15 -3.51 -22.52 1.61
C GLU A 15 -4.35 -22.76 0.34
N VAL A 16 -5.20 -21.80 -0.04
CA VAL A 16 -5.95 -21.85 -1.31
C VAL A 16 -5.02 -21.91 -2.52
N VAL A 17 -4.00 -21.03 -2.58
CA VAL A 17 -3.02 -21.02 -3.68
C VAL A 17 -2.25 -22.34 -3.76
N MET A 18 -1.84 -22.90 -2.62
CA MET A 18 -1.17 -24.20 -2.56
C MET A 18 -2.10 -25.32 -3.04
N GLY A 19 -3.36 -25.31 -2.63
CA GLY A 19 -4.36 -26.28 -3.05
C GLY A 19 -4.63 -26.26 -4.55
N GLU A 20 -4.80 -25.07 -5.14
CA GLU A 20 -4.99 -24.93 -6.59
C GLU A 20 -3.72 -25.32 -7.37
N SER A 21 -2.53 -25.01 -6.83
CA SER A 21 -1.26 -25.44 -7.43
C SER A 21 -1.13 -26.97 -7.43
N ALA A 22 -1.50 -27.62 -6.33
CA ALA A 22 -1.48 -29.08 -6.22
C ALA A 22 -2.45 -29.74 -7.21
N LYS A 23 -3.66 -29.18 -7.38
CA LYS A 23 -4.64 -29.64 -8.39
C LYS A 23 -4.08 -29.53 -9.81
N LEU A 24 -3.41 -28.42 -10.12
CA LEU A 24 -2.80 -28.21 -11.43
C LEU A 24 -1.71 -29.24 -11.71
N VAL A 25 -0.82 -29.50 -10.73
CA VAL A 25 0.21 -30.53 -10.84
C VAL A 25 -0.43 -31.89 -11.13
N GLN A 26 -1.44 -32.29 -10.34
CA GLN A 26 -2.14 -33.56 -10.54
C GLN A 26 -2.73 -33.68 -11.95
N GLN A 27 -3.38 -32.64 -12.47
CA GLN A 27 -3.93 -32.66 -13.82
C GLN A 27 -2.87 -32.76 -14.91
N THR A 28 -1.74 -32.07 -14.76
CA THR A 28 -0.64 -32.17 -15.73
C THR A 28 0.01 -33.55 -15.72
N THR A 29 0.15 -34.18 -14.55
CA THR A 29 0.67 -35.55 -14.43
C THR A 29 -0.28 -36.56 -15.04
N SER A 30 -1.57 -36.52 -14.72
CA SER A 30 -2.56 -37.44 -15.31
C SER A 30 -2.71 -37.27 -16.82
N ALA A 31 -2.59 -36.04 -17.33
CA ALA A 31 -2.62 -35.79 -18.78
C ALA A 31 -1.40 -36.38 -19.50
N ALA A 32 -0.23 -36.41 -18.85
CA ALA A 32 0.97 -37.04 -19.37
C ALA A 32 0.85 -38.58 -19.44
N GLU A 33 0.13 -39.19 -18.50
CA GLU A 33 -0.10 -40.64 -18.47
C GLU A 33 -1.13 -41.10 -19.51
N HIS A 34 -2.16 -40.30 -19.78
CA HIS A 34 -3.30 -40.68 -20.62
C HIS A 34 -3.27 -40.12 -22.05
N ASN A 35 -2.23 -39.35 -22.44
CA ASN A 35 -2.10 -38.69 -23.77
C ASN A 35 -3.30 -37.81 -24.19
N LEU A 36 -4.14 -37.39 -23.24
CA LEU A 36 -5.38 -36.64 -23.48
C LEU A 36 -5.41 -35.39 -22.61
N VAL A 37 -5.18 -34.23 -23.24
CA VAL A 37 -5.20 -32.92 -22.59
C VAL A 37 -6.55 -32.25 -22.84
N HIS A 38 -7.38 -32.13 -21.80
CA HIS A 38 -8.61 -31.33 -21.88
C HIS A 38 -8.25 -29.85 -21.67
N ARG A 39 -8.17 -29.08 -22.77
CA ARG A 39 -7.68 -27.68 -22.72
C ARG A 39 -8.56 -26.74 -21.90
N VAL A 40 -9.88 -26.87 -21.97
CA VAL A 40 -10.82 -25.96 -21.28
C VAL A 40 -10.71 -26.06 -19.75
N PRO A 41 -10.72 -27.27 -19.14
CA PRO A 41 -10.48 -27.43 -17.70
C PRO A 41 -9.15 -26.84 -17.21
N LEU A 42 -8.06 -27.02 -17.97
CA LEU A 42 -6.74 -26.52 -17.59
C LEU A 42 -6.65 -24.99 -17.63
N VAL A 43 -7.21 -24.36 -18.67
CA VAL A 43 -7.24 -22.89 -18.76
C VAL A 43 -8.03 -22.30 -17.61
N ASN A 44 -9.16 -22.91 -17.23
CA ASN A 44 -9.95 -22.48 -16.08
C ASN A 44 -9.15 -22.60 -14.78
N GLN A 45 -8.47 -23.73 -14.55
CA GLN A 45 -7.64 -23.90 -13.35
C GLN A 45 -6.49 -22.89 -13.26
N LEU A 46 -5.77 -22.67 -14.36
CA LEU A 46 -4.72 -21.65 -14.42
C LEU A 46 -5.28 -20.25 -14.12
N THR A 47 -6.48 -19.95 -14.63
CA THR A 47 -7.16 -18.69 -14.35
C THR A 47 -7.51 -18.56 -12.87
N PHE A 48 -8.07 -19.61 -12.25
CA PHE A 48 -8.39 -19.62 -10.81
C PHE A 48 -7.14 -19.51 -9.93
N LEU A 49 -6.07 -20.20 -10.29
CA LEU A 49 -4.79 -20.09 -9.59
C LEU A 49 -4.22 -18.67 -9.69
N GLY A 50 -4.21 -18.09 -10.90
CA GLY A 50 -3.77 -16.72 -11.13
C GLY A 50 -4.56 -15.71 -10.30
N GLN A 51 -5.89 -15.81 -10.29
CA GLN A 51 -6.76 -14.95 -9.46
C GLN A 51 -6.49 -15.13 -7.96
N SER A 52 -6.32 -16.37 -7.50
CA SER A 52 -6.05 -16.66 -6.09
C SER A 52 -4.70 -16.09 -5.66
N PHE A 53 -3.69 -16.22 -6.51
CA PHE A 53 -2.36 -15.64 -6.28
C PHE A 53 -2.41 -14.12 -6.25
N SER A 54 -3.09 -13.47 -7.20
CA SER A 54 -3.26 -12.02 -7.20
C SER A 54 -3.93 -11.50 -5.93
N ARG A 55 -4.97 -12.20 -5.42
CA ARG A 55 -5.62 -11.83 -4.15
C ARG A 55 -4.68 -11.96 -2.95
N LEU A 56 -3.88 -13.02 -2.92
CA LEU A 56 -2.88 -13.22 -1.87
C LEU A 56 -1.82 -12.11 -1.86
N VAL A 57 -1.33 -11.74 -3.05
CA VAL A 57 -0.36 -10.64 -3.20
C VAL A 57 -0.97 -9.32 -2.73
N ASP A 58 -2.16 -8.96 -3.22
CA ASP A 58 -2.85 -7.72 -2.82
C ASP A 58 -3.11 -7.64 -1.31
N SER A 59 -3.53 -8.76 -0.72
CA SER A 59 -3.78 -8.87 0.72
C SER A 59 -2.50 -8.72 1.55
N THR A 60 -1.41 -9.33 1.09
CA THR A 60 -0.10 -9.25 1.76
C THR A 60 0.49 -7.85 1.65
N LEU A 61 0.45 -7.25 0.45
CA LEU A 61 0.91 -5.88 0.26
C LEU A 61 0.07 -4.89 1.09
N GLY A 62 -1.26 -5.03 1.07
CA GLY A 62 -2.16 -4.23 1.91
C GLY A 62 -1.80 -4.31 3.39
N TYR A 63 -1.59 -5.51 3.92
CA TYR A 63 -1.15 -5.69 5.31
C TYR A 63 0.18 -5.00 5.62
N LEU A 64 1.17 -5.11 4.72
CA LEU A 64 2.47 -4.45 4.92
C LEU A 64 2.35 -2.92 4.84
N VAL A 65 1.55 -2.40 3.91
CA VAL A 65 1.24 -0.97 3.79
C VAL A 65 0.55 -0.47 5.05
N GLN A 66 -0.45 -1.20 5.56
CA GLN A 66 -1.14 -0.86 6.81
C GLN A 66 -0.17 -0.77 7.99
N LYS A 67 0.81 -1.68 8.09
CA LYS A 67 1.86 -1.60 9.11
C LYS A 67 2.70 -0.33 8.98
N LEU A 68 3.07 0.06 7.76
CA LEU A 68 3.78 1.31 7.50
C LEU A 68 2.92 2.53 7.91
N VAL A 69 1.64 2.54 7.55
CA VAL A 69 0.70 3.62 7.92
C VAL A 69 0.56 3.73 9.44
N ASN A 70 0.37 2.61 10.15
CA ASN A 70 0.31 2.60 11.61
C ASN A 70 1.58 3.16 12.26
N MET A 71 2.74 3.03 11.62
CA MET A 71 3.98 3.64 12.11
C MET A 71 4.00 5.16 11.97
N LEU A 72 3.29 5.77 11.01
CA LEU A 72 3.17 7.24 10.94
C LEU A 72 2.48 7.80 12.20
N GLU A 73 1.48 7.07 12.69
CA GLU A 73 0.71 7.46 13.87
C GLU A 73 1.47 7.17 15.18
N THR A 74 2.20 6.04 15.23
CA THR A 74 2.83 5.55 16.49
C THR A 74 4.29 5.93 16.68
N CYS A 75 5.00 6.39 15.65
CA CYS A 75 6.40 6.82 15.78
C CYS A 75 6.53 8.05 16.69
N THR A 76 7.33 7.94 17.74
CA THR A 76 7.69 9.04 18.64
C THR A 76 8.96 9.79 18.21
N GLY A 77 9.85 9.14 17.45
CA GLY A 77 11.11 9.71 16.97
C GLY A 77 11.00 10.33 15.58
N MET A 78 11.55 11.54 15.40
CA MET A 78 11.55 12.25 14.11
C MET A 78 12.26 11.46 13.00
N SER A 79 13.42 10.87 13.29
CA SER A 79 14.16 10.09 12.30
C SER A 79 13.36 8.88 11.81
N SER A 80 12.69 8.19 12.72
CA SER A 80 11.80 7.06 12.39
C SER A 80 10.63 7.51 11.53
N LEU A 81 9.99 8.62 11.90
CA LEU A 81 8.90 9.20 11.12
C LEU A 81 9.35 9.54 9.69
N HIS A 82 10.53 10.14 9.52
CA HIS A 82 11.07 10.46 8.19
C HIS A 82 11.36 9.20 7.35
N VAL A 83 11.85 8.13 7.98
CA VAL A 83 12.04 6.84 7.30
C VAL A 83 10.71 6.30 6.80
N VAL A 84 9.66 6.33 7.64
CA VAL A 84 8.33 5.85 7.26
C VAL A 84 7.74 6.69 6.13
N ILE A 85 7.84 8.02 6.20
CA ILE A 85 7.38 8.91 5.12
C ILE A 85 8.14 8.63 3.81
N ASN A 86 9.47 8.46 3.87
CA ASN A 86 10.25 8.11 2.68
C ASN A 86 9.84 6.75 2.11
N ASN A 87 9.52 5.76 2.94
CA ASN A 87 9.01 4.47 2.46
C ASN A 87 7.70 4.64 1.70
N ILE A 88 6.77 5.48 2.20
CA ILE A 88 5.50 5.76 1.49
C ILE A 88 5.75 6.48 0.16
N ILE A 89 6.72 7.42 0.11
CA ILE A 89 7.15 8.04 -1.16
C ILE A 89 7.63 6.95 -2.13
N THR A 90 8.52 6.06 -1.70
CA THR A 90 9.03 4.97 -2.53
C THR A 90 7.89 4.11 -3.06
N LEU A 91 6.92 3.73 -2.21
CA LEU A 91 5.75 2.96 -2.66
C LEU A 91 4.92 3.72 -3.69
N GLY A 92 4.68 5.01 -3.48
CA GLY A 92 3.95 5.83 -4.45
C GLY A 92 4.65 5.94 -5.82
N LEU A 93 5.97 5.82 -5.85
CA LEU A 93 6.76 5.81 -7.09
C LEU A 93 6.74 4.45 -7.81
N GLU A 94 6.39 3.35 -7.14
CA GLU A 94 6.31 2.03 -7.76
C GLU A 94 5.11 1.90 -8.71
N GLY A 95 4.03 2.66 -8.48
CA GLY A 95 2.91 2.76 -9.41
C GLY A 95 1.57 2.98 -8.73
N GLU A 96 0.55 3.23 -9.55
CA GLU A 96 -0.82 3.57 -9.13
C GLU A 96 -1.44 2.55 -8.16
N HIS A 97 -1.18 1.26 -8.37
CA HIS A 97 -1.68 0.22 -7.46
C HIS A 97 -1.17 0.38 -6.03
N MET A 98 0.10 0.78 -5.84
CA MET A 98 0.65 1.03 -4.52
C MET A 98 0.06 2.30 -3.89
N CYS A 99 -0.18 3.34 -4.69
CA CYS A 99 -0.91 4.54 -4.24
C CYS A 99 -2.32 4.17 -3.75
N TYR A 100 -3.05 3.34 -4.52
CA TYR A 100 -4.35 2.82 -4.11
C TYR A 100 -4.28 2.09 -2.77
N LEU A 101 -3.30 1.21 -2.57
CA LEU A 101 -3.11 0.51 -1.28
C LEU A 101 -2.82 1.49 -0.15
N VAL A 102 -2.01 2.53 -0.38
CA VAL A 102 -1.76 3.57 0.62
C VAL A 102 -3.05 4.29 1.00
N ALA A 103 -3.91 4.66 0.05
CA ALA A 103 -5.21 5.26 0.33
C ALA A 103 -6.13 4.29 1.10
N ARG A 104 -6.26 3.06 0.63
CA ARG A 104 -7.11 2.01 1.22
C ARG A 104 -6.78 1.75 2.69
N GLU A 105 -5.51 1.74 3.03
CA GLU A 105 -5.04 1.49 4.40
C GLU A 105 -4.94 2.77 5.26
N GLY A 106 -5.50 3.90 4.80
CA GLY A 106 -5.60 5.14 5.57
C GLY A 106 -4.34 6.01 5.58
N GLY A 107 -3.40 5.77 4.67
CA GLY A 107 -2.14 6.51 4.60
C GLY A 107 -2.30 8.00 4.28
N VAL A 108 -3.32 8.38 3.51
CA VAL A 108 -3.63 9.79 3.20
C VAL A 108 -3.98 10.56 4.47
N ARG A 109 -4.95 10.06 5.24
CA ARG A 109 -5.33 10.65 6.54
C ARG A 109 -4.12 10.75 7.48
N ALA A 110 -3.35 9.67 7.62
CA ALA A 110 -2.19 9.65 8.50
C ALA A 110 -1.12 10.68 8.08
N LEU A 111 -0.89 10.88 6.78
CA LEU A 111 0.02 11.91 6.28
C LEU A 111 -0.52 13.33 6.51
N LEU A 112 -1.81 13.57 6.30
CA LEU A 112 -2.45 14.85 6.62
C LEU A 112 -2.34 15.16 8.13
N ASP A 113 -2.50 14.16 8.97
CA ASP A 113 -2.32 14.32 10.42
C ASP A 113 -0.87 14.65 10.79
N VAL A 114 0.12 14.10 10.06
CA VAL A 114 1.52 14.54 10.19
C VAL A 114 1.68 16.00 9.78
N CYS A 115 1.00 16.46 8.72
CA CYS A 115 1.05 17.86 8.28
C CYS A 115 0.49 18.83 9.33
N LYS A 116 -0.52 18.41 10.10
CA LYS A 116 -1.12 19.20 11.20
C LYS A 116 -0.24 19.32 12.44
N ARG A 117 0.76 18.45 12.62
CA ARG A 117 1.63 18.50 13.81
C ARG A 117 2.42 19.81 13.81
N GLU A 118 2.29 20.59 14.89
CA GLU A 118 2.89 21.93 15.03
C GLU A 118 4.43 21.93 14.99
N ASN A 119 5.06 20.76 15.07
CA ASN A 119 6.51 20.63 15.14
C ASN A 119 7.15 20.23 13.79
N VAL A 120 7.99 21.16 13.31
CA VAL A 120 9.04 21.02 12.28
C VAL A 120 8.58 21.12 10.82
N ALA A 121 8.78 22.30 10.22
CA ALA A 121 8.51 22.61 8.81
C ALA A 121 9.09 21.57 7.82
N PHE A 122 10.26 20.99 8.14
CA PHE A 122 10.89 19.94 7.33
C PHE A 122 10.12 18.60 7.34
N THR A 123 9.52 18.20 8.47
CA THR A 123 8.68 17.00 8.52
C THR A 123 7.40 17.22 7.72
N ARG A 124 6.80 18.42 7.84
CA ARG A 124 5.63 18.83 7.08
C ARG A 124 5.90 18.81 5.57
N SER A 125 7.01 19.38 5.12
CA SER A 125 7.38 19.39 3.69
C SER A 125 7.58 17.98 3.14
N LYS A 126 8.13 17.05 3.93
CA LYS A 126 8.24 15.63 3.56
C LYS A 126 6.88 14.94 3.47
N ALA A 127 5.98 15.19 4.42
CA ALA A 127 4.62 14.63 4.38
C ALA A 127 3.82 15.17 3.18
N LEU A 128 3.95 16.47 2.88
CA LEU A 128 3.36 17.09 1.67
C LEU A 128 3.94 16.49 0.38
N ARG A 129 5.26 16.23 0.34
CA ARG A 129 5.88 15.52 -0.79
C ARG A 129 5.27 14.12 -0.95
N ALA A 130 5.10 13.38 0.14
CA ALA A 130 4.47 12.06 0.09
C ALA A 130 3.03 12.12 -0.44
N LEU A 131 2.22 13.08 0.05
CA LEU A 131 0.87 13.33 -0.46
C LEU A 131 0.91 13.61 -1.97
N ALA A 132 1.75 14.55 -2.42
CA ALA A 132 1.88 14.88 -3.83
C ALA A 132 2.29 13.67 -4.69
N THR A 133 3.15 12.79 -4.18
CA THR A 133 3.57 11.56 -4.87
C THR A 133 2.40 10.58 -5.04
N ILE A 134 1.55 10.38 -4.03
CA ILE A 134 0.48 9.38 -4.08
C ILE A 134 -0.80 9.88 -4.76
N CYS A 135 -0.98 11.20 -4.92
CA CYS A 135 -2.13 11.83 -5.56
C CYS A 135 -2.30 11.52 -7.06
N CYS A 136 -1.44 10.69 -7.66
CA CYS A 136 -1.65 10.17 -9.00
C CYS A 136 -2.82 9.15 -9.06
N ALA A 137 -3.20 8.54 -7.93
CA ALA A 137 -4.36 7.67 -7.84
C ALA A 137 -5.62 8.46 -7.40
N PRO A 138 -6.78 8.25 -8.05
CA PRO A 138 -8.01 8.99 -7.74
C PRO A 138 -8.51 8.74 -6.31
N GLU A 139 -8.26 7.56 -5.75
CA GLU A 139 -8.62 7.23 -4.36
C GLU A 139 -7.85 8.07 -3.35
N CYS A 140 -6.59 8.42 -3.65
CA CYS A 140 -5.82 9.33 -2.80
C CYS A 140 -6.44 10.72 -2.78
N VAL A 141 -6.85 11.23 -3.95
CA VAL A 141 -7.49 12.55 -4.08
C VAL A 141 -8.83 12.58 -3.35
N ALA A 142 -9.65 11.53 -3.53
CA ALA A 142 -10.93 11.40 -2.84
C ALA A 142 -10.77 11.36 -1.31
N GLU A 143 -9.76 10.67 -0.78
CA GLU A 143 -9.47 10.68 0.65
C GLU A 143 -8.95 12.05 1.13
N ILE A 144 -8.19 12.80 0.32
CA ILE A 144 -7.80 14.18 0.68
C ILE A 144 -9.04 15.06 0.85
N GLU A 145 -9.98 14.99 -0.09
CA GLU A 145 -11.23 15.78 -0.01
C GLU A 145 -12.05 15.39 1.23
N LYS A 146 -12.23 14.09 1.46
CA LYS A 146 -12.97 13.54 2.59
C LYS A 146 -12.38 13.95 3.95
N GLU A 147 -11.06 14.05 4.06
CA GLU A 147 -10.37 14.41 5.30
C GLU A 147 -10.19 15.94 5.47
N ASN A 148 -10.93 16.75 4.69
CA ASN A 148 -10.79 18.21 4.61
C ASN A 148 -9.34 18.66 4.36
N GLY A 149 -8.58 17.86 3.60
CA GLY A 149 -7.18 18.12 3.31
C GLY A 149 -6.98 19.35 2.44
N ILE A 150 -7.96 19.74 1.63
CA ILE A 150 -7.89 20.96 0.82
C ILE A 150 -7.81 22.22 1.70
N ASP A 151 -8.64 22.30 2.75
CA ASP A 151 -8.59 23.43 3.70
C ASP A 151 -7.25 23.47 4.44
N LEU A 152 -6.75 22.30 4.89
CA LEU A 152 -5.43 22.20 5.51
C LEU A 152 -4.31 22.70 4.56
N LEU A 153 -4.37 22.34 3.28
CA LEU A 153 -3.38 22.79 2.29
C LEU A 153 -3.48 24.30 2.08
N LEU A 154 -4.69 24.87 2.03
CA LEU A 154 -4.90 26.31 1.93
C LEU A 154 -4.34 27.03 3.16
N ASP A 155 -4.58 26.52 4.36
CA ASP A 155 -4.04 27.07 5.59
C ASP A 155 -2.50 27.07 5.56
N ILE A 156 -1.89 25.96 5.14
CA ILE A 156 -0.42 25.85 5.01
C ILE A 156 0.13 26.85 3.98
N LEU A 157 -0.55 27.02 2.85
CA LEU A 157 -0.11 27.91 1.77
C LEU A 157 -0.31 29.40 2.09
N THR A 158 -1.29 29.72 2.94
CA THR A 158 -1.60 31.10 3.34
C THR A 158 -0.92 31.52 4.65
N ASP A 159 -0.27 30.59 5.34
CA ASP A 159 0.53 30.85 6.53
C ASP A 159 1.79 31.68 6.20
N ALA A 160 1.68 32.99 6.40
CA ALA A 160 2.76 33.95 6.20
C ALA A 160 3.96 33.78 7.14
N SER A 161 3.88 32.90 8.14
CA SER A 161 5.00 32.58 9.04
C SER A 161 5.93 31.48 8.48
N VAL A 162 5.51 30.76 7.43
CA VAL A 162 6.31 29.73 6.78
C VAL A 162 7.31 30.37 5.83
N ILE A 163 8.56 30.52 6.28
CA ILE A 163 9.67 30.93 5.42
C ILE A 163 9.94 29.80 4.41
N GLU A 164 9.80 30.08 3.12
CA GLU A 164 10.13 29.17 2.02
C GLU A 164 11.59 28.73 2.14
N SER A 165 11.79 27.58 2.78
CA SER A 165 13.10 26.97 2.88
C SER A 165 13.35 26.24 1.58
N VAL A 166 13.84 26.96 0.57
CA VAL A 166 14.35 26.38 -0.67
C VAL A 166 15.60 25.56 -0.32
N GLN A 167 15.41 24.27 -0.05
CA GLN A 167 16.50 23.29 -0.09
C GLN A 167 16.33 22.44 -1.34
N GLY A 168 16.87 22.97 -2.44
CA GLY A 168 17.27 22.16 -3.58
C GLY A 168 18.50 21.33 -3.23
N GLY A 169 18.50 20.06 -3.62
CA GLY A 169 19.58 19.10 -3.38
C GLY A 169 19.05 17.72 -3.08
#